data_AF-A0A0Q4Q0L7-F1
#
_entry.id   AF-A0A0Q4Q0L7-F1
#
_cell.length_a   1.000
_cell.length_b   1.000
_cell.length_c   1.000
_cell.angle_alpha   90.00
_cell.angle_beta   90.00
_cell.angle_gamma   90.00
#
_symmetry.space_group_name_H-M   'P 1'
#
loop_
_entity.id
_entity.type
_entity.pdbx_description
1 polymer ?
#
loop_
_entity_poly.entity_id
_entity_poly.type
_entity_poly.pdbx_seq_one_letter_code
_entity_poly.pdbx_strand_id
1 'polypeptide(L)' 'MRAALVRGIAVAERRAAEMQARVAAAAAAVPGVRAEAVDDAVVLSGKGLARRTIVDPRLQDIAGWGR' A
#
# COMPACT_ATOMS: atom_id res chain seq x y z
N MET A 1 3.73 -31.61 5.13
CA MET A 1 3.52 -30.31 5.83
C MET A 1 4.48 -29.21 5.35
N ARG A 2 5.81 -29.44 5.32
CA ARG A 2 6.83 -28.44 4.92
C ARG A 2 6.62 -27.81 3.54
N ALA A 3 6.31 -28.61 2.51
CA ALA A 3 6.06 -28.13 1.15
C ALA A 3 4.76 -27.32 0.97
N ALA A 4 3.80 -27.44 1.90
CA ALA A 4 2.59 -26.61 1.90
C ALA A 4 2.88 -25.23 2.49
N LEU A 5 3.68 -25.17 3.55
CA LEU A 5 4.14 -23.91 4.18
C LEU A 5 4.96 -23.05 3.22
N VAL A 6 5.93 -23.64 2.49
CA VAL A 6 6.75 -22.91 1.50
C VAL A 6 5.87 -22.28 0.41
N ARG A 7 4.87 -23.03 -0.08
CA ARG A 7 3.93 -22.51 -1.07
C ARG A 7 3.04 -21.41 -0.49
N GLY A 8 2.62 -21.54 0.77
CA GLY A 8 1.86 -20.51 1.48
C GLY A 8 2.63 -19.19 1.60
N ILE A 9 3.92 -19.26 1.97
CA ILE A 9 4.80 -18.10 2.09
C ILE A 9 4.99 -17.41 0.74
N ALA A 10 5.32 -18.17 -0.32
CA ALA A 10 5.51 -17.60 -1.65
C ALA A 10 4.24 -16.92 -2.20
N VAL A 11 3.05 -17.46 -1.90
CA VAL A 11 1.77 -16.83 -2.27
C VAL A 11 1.55 -15.55 -1.45
N ALA A 12 1.85 -15.56 -0.16
CA ALA A 12 1.71 -14.39 0.70
C ALA A 12 2.64 -13.25 0.27
N GLU A 13 3.90 -13.55 -0.03
CA GLU A 13 4.89 -12.58 -0.53
C GLU A 13 4.45 -11.96 -1.86
N ARG A 14 3.94 -12.79 -2.79
CA ARG A 14 3.43 -12.27 -4.07
C ARG A 14 2.24 -11.33 -3.85
N ARG A 15 1.31 -11.72 -2.97
CA ARG A 15 0.14 -10.88 -2.64
C ARG A 15 0.55 -9.58 -1.95
N ALA A 16 1.54 -9.61 -1.08
CA ALA A 16 2.09 -8.40 -0.46
C ALA A 16 2.66 -7.45 -1.51
N ALA A 17 3.47 -7.95 -2.44
CA ALA A 17 4.04 -7.15 -3.53
C ALA A 17 2.95 -6.58 -4.46
N GLU A 18 1.94 -7.38 -4.84
CA GLU A 18 0.77 -6.92 -5.61
C GLU A 18 0.04 -5.78 -4.88
N MET A 19 -0.12 -5.91 -3.56
CA MET A 19 -0.80 -4.91 -2.73
C MET A 19 0.01 -3.60 -2.64
N GLN A 20 1.31 -3.70 -2.35
CA GLN A 20 2.20 -2.54 -2.30
C GLN A 20 2.19 -1.76 -3.61
N ALA A 21 2.30 -2.45 -4.75
CA ALA A 21 2.25 -1.82 -6.07
C ALA A 21 0.92 -1.07 -6.30
N ARG A 22 -0.20 -1.67 -5.86
CA ARG A 22 -1.53 -1.05 -5.96
C ARG A 22 -1.66 0.19 -5.08
N VAL A 23 -1.18 0.16 -3.83
CA VAL A 23 -1.17 1.32 -2.93
C VAL A 23 -0.32 2.45 -3.52
N ALA A 24 0.89 2.13 -3.97
CA ALA A 24 1.82 3.11 -4.52
C ALA A 24 1.23 3.80 -5.77
N ALA A 25 0.63 3.03 -6.68
CA ALA A 25 -0.01 3.56 -7.88
C ALA A 25 -1.20 4.48 -7.56
N ALA A 26 -2.07 4.07 -6.62
CA ALA A 26 -3.22 4.87 -6.21
C ALA A 26 -2.80 6.18 -5.53
N ALA A 27 -1.77 6.15 -4.67
CA ALA A 27 -1.26 7.35 -4.01
C ALA A 27 -0.52 8.30 -4.98
N ALA A 28 0.20 7.78 -5.98
CA ALA A 28 0.86 8.58 -7.00
C ALA A 28 -0.13 9.38 -7.88
N ALA A 29 -1.38 8.92 -7.98
CA ALA A 29 -2.43 9.63 -8.70
C ALA A 29 -2.98 10.86 -7.94
N VAL A 30 -2.57 11.08 -6.68
CA VAL A 30 -3.01 12.22 -5.86
C VAL A 30 -2.00 13.36 -5.96
N PRO A 31 -2.37 14.53 -6.53
CA PRO A 31 -1.43 15.62 -6.73
C PRO A 31 -0.80 16.12 -5.42
N GLY A 32 0.53 16.17 -5.35
CA GLY A 32 1.26 16.61 -4.17
C GLY A 32 1.47 15.54 -3.09
N VAL A 33 1.14 14.28 -3.41
CA VAL A 33 1.50 13.09 -2.62
C VAL A 33 2.61 12.34 -3.36
N ARG A 34 3.60 11.88 -2.61
CA ARG A 34 4.62 10.93 -3.05
C ARG A 34 4.40 9.62 -2.33
N ALA A 35 4.66 8.52 -3.03
CA ALA A 35 4.60 7.18 -2.48
C ALA A 35 5.92 6.47 -2.76
N GLU A 36 6.46 5.80 -1.75
CA GLU A 36 7.69 5.04 -1.84
C GLU A 36 7.49 3.68 -1.17
N ALA A 37 7.89 2.60 -1.84
CA ALA A 37 7.92 1.28 -1.22
C ALA A 37 9.22 1.15 -0.42
N VAL A 38 9.10 0.88 0.88
CA VAL A 38 10.22 0.70 1.80
C VAL A 38 9.99 -0.61 2.52
N ASP A 39 10.86 -1.60 2.26
CA ASP A 39 10.76 -2.96 2.79
C ASP A 39 9.36 -3.59 2.53
N ASP A 40 8.63 -3.91 3.59
CA ASP A 40 7.29 -4.49 3.55
C ASP A 40 6.17 -3.43 3.60
N ALA A 41 6.52 -2.14 3.59
CA ALA A 41 5.59 -1.03 3.72
C ALA A 41 5.57 -0.09 2.49
N VAL A 42 4.53 0.75 2.43
CA VAL A 42 4.47 1.90 1.52
C VAL A 42 4.40 3.18 2.35
N VAL A 43 5.40 4.05 2.18
CA VAL A 43 5.49 5.34 2.85
C VAL A 43 4.88 6.41 1.96
N LEU A 44 3.89 7.12 2.51
CA LEU A 44 3.25 8.26 1.86
C LEU A 44 3.76 9.56 2.45
N SER A 45 4.12 10.53 1.59
CA SER A 45 4.58 11.85 2.03
C SER A 45 3.97 12.96 1.17
N GLY A 46 3.86 14.16 1.73
CA GLY A 46 3.28 15.31 1.03
C GLY A 46 2.75 16.40 1.96
N LYS A 47 2.60 17.62 1.44
CA LYS A 47 2.07 18.74 2.23
C LYS A 47 0.57 18.57 2.48
N GLY A 48 0.17 18.62 3.75
CA GLY A 48 -1.23 18.47 4.16
C GLY A 48 -1.76 17.05 3.98
N LEU A 49 -0.87 16.04 4.00
CA LEU A 49 -1.24 14.64 3.79
C LEU A 49 -2.39 14.20 4.69
N ALA A 50 -2.33 14.49 5.99
CA ALA A 50 -3.40 14.12 6.95
C ALA A 50 -4.80 14.62 6.54
N ARG A 51 -4.90 15.87 6.06
CA ARG A 51 -6.17 16.40 5.55
C ARG A 51 -6.59 15.70 4.26
N ARG A 52 -5.64 15.41 3.37
CA ARG A 52 -5.88 14.71 2.09
C ARG A 52 -6.37 13.29 2.31
N THR A 53 -5.85 12.56 3.30
CA THR A 53 -6.33 11.22 3.66
C THR A 53 -7.81 11.21 4.06
N ILE A 54 -8.34 12.36 4.51
CA ILE A 54 -9.75 12.53 4.88
C ILE A 54 -10.59 12.97 3.67
N VAL A 55 -10.06 13.77 2.75
CA VAL A 55 -10.87 14.38 1.66
C VAL A 55 -10.76 13.67 0.31
N ASP A 56 -9.68 12.93 0.06
CA ASP A 56 -9.48 12.21 -1.20
C ASP A 56 -9.88 10.74 -1.02
N PRO A 57 -10.94 10.26 -1.72
CA PRO A 57 -11.41 8.88 -1.61
C PRO A 57 -10.31 7.85 -1.90
N ARG A 58 -9.36 8.16 -2.78
CA ARG A 58 -8.26 7.23 -3.13
C ARG A 58 -7.36 6.94 -1.93
N LEU A 59 -7.14 7.94 -1.08
CA LEU A 59 -6.34 7.79 0.14
C LEU A 59 -7.16 7.22 1.30
N GLN A 60 -8.47 7.46 1.34
CA GLN A 60 -9.37 6.81 2.30
C GLN A 60 -9.40 5.29 2.09
N ASP A 61 -9.49 4.84 0.84
CA ASP A 61 -9.46 3.42 0.49
C ASP A 61 -8.16 2.76 0.96
N ILE A 62 -7.02 3.42 0.72
CA ILE A 62 -5.70 2.95 1.20
C ILE A 62 -5.68 2.87 2.73
N ALA A 63 -6.15 3.91 3.44
CA ALA A 63 -6.20 3.91 4.91
C ALA A 63 -7.18 2.88 5.48
N GLY A 64 -8.17 2.46 4.70
CA GLY A 64 -9.16 1.44 5.05
C GLY A 64 -8.65 0.00 4.90
N TRP A 65 -7.62 -0.26 4.09
CA TRP A 65 -7.10 -1.62 3.85
C TRP A 65 -6.40 -2.26 5.06
N GLY A 66 -6.02 -1.46 6.06
CA GLY A 66 -5.45 -1.97 7.31
C GLY A 66 -6.47 -2.41 8.36
N ARG A 67 -7.78 -2.33 8.07
CA ARG A 67 -8.88 -2.77 8.95
C ARG A 67 -9.42 -4.14 8.58
#